data_AF-A0A7S0ZE06-F1
#
_entry.id   AF-A0A7S0ZE06-F1
#
_cell.length_a   1.000
_cell.length_b   1.000
_cell.length_c   1.000
_cell.angle_alpha   90.00
_cell.angle_beta   90.00
_cell.angle_gamma   90.00
#
_symmetry.space_group_name_H-M   'P 1'
#
loop_
_entity.id
_entity.type
_entity.pdbx_description
1 polymer ?
#
loop_
_entity_poly.entity_id
_entity_poly.type
_entity_poly.pdbx_seq_one_letter_code
_entity_poly.pdbx_strand_id
1 'polypeptide(L)'
;VNKSIRIVLMSATLEAERFAAYFKKGLSSTKSIPMITIEGRAFPVELKYLEDAVPETEYRLTVDSRYMKKVNAKKGDDDTDGSSFGNGLEDELSRLTLKDLETLENLEEFCVNADLIEKLVVSIDSRECKNDDRNGAILIFLPGVGDISEVRFKLQSYRNL
;
A
#
# COMPACT_ATOMS: atom_id res chain seq x y z
N VAL A 1 -8.79 -15.27 43.10
CA VAL A 1 -8.27 -14.09 42.38
C VAL A 1 -6.75 -14.08 42.52
N ASN A 2 -6.01 -14.21 41.42
CA ASN A 2 -4.54 -14.18 41.44
C ASN A 2 -4.05 -12.73 41.50
N LYS A 3 -3.43 -12.33 42.62
CA LYS A 3 -2.96 -10.97 42.86
C LYS A 3 -1.55 -10.68 42.31
N SER A 4 -0.85 -11.67 41.76
CA SER A 4 0.53 -11.51 41.25
C SER A 4 0.60 -11.31 39.73
N ILE A 5 -0.50 -11.51 39.00
CA ILE A 5 -0.52 -11.33 37.54
C ILE A 5 -0.42 -9.84 37.20
N ARG A 6 0.50 -9.52 36.29
CA ARG A 6 0.64 -8.21 35.66
C ARG A 6 0.30 -8.33 34.19
N ILE A 7 -0.49 -7.40 33.67
CA ILE A 7 -0.88 -7.34 32.25
C ILE A 7 -0.36 -6.01 31.71
N VAL A 8 0.34 -6.07 30.58
CA VAL A 8 0.80 -4.90 29.83
C VAL A 8 0.16 -4.95 28.46
N LEU A 9 -0.54 -3.89 28.09
CA LEU A 9 -1.17 -3.74 26.77
C LEU A 9 -0.31 -2.80 25.94
N MET A 10 0.06 -3.23 24.75
CA MET A 10 0.84 -2.44 23.81
C MET A 10 0.01 -2.23 22.54
N SER A 11 -0.10 -0.98 22.09
CA SER A 11 -0.76 -0.61 20.85
C SER A 11 0.17 0.31 20.06
N ALA A 12 0.26 0.08 18.75
CA ALA A 12 0.96 0.98 17.83
C ALA A 12 0.04 2.09 17.29
N THR A 13 -1.28 1.94 17.44
CA THR A 13 -2.29 2.89 16.96
C THR A 13 -2.94 3.66 18.11
N LEU A 14 -3.53 4.82 17.80
CA LEU A 14 -4.02 5.83 18.75
C LEU A 14 -5.23 5.40 19.62
N GLU A 15 -5.65 4.13 19.57
CA GLU A 15 -6.83 3.64 20.30
C GLU A 15 -6.55 3.20 21.75
N ALA A 16 -5.38 3.54 22.30
CA ALA A 16 -4.98 3.19 23.68
C ALA A 16 -6.01 3.64 24.74
N GLU A 17 -6.71 4.76 24.50
CA GLU A 17 -7.76 5.27 25.38
C GLU A 17 -8.99 4.33 25.44
N ARG A 18 -9.35 3.68 24.32
CA ARG A 18 -10.46 2.71 24.29
C ARG A 18 -10.14 1.49 25.15
N PHE A 19 -8.90 1.01 25.09
CA PHE A 19 -8.43 -0.08 25.93
C PHE A 19 -8.45 0.31 27.41
N ALA A 20 -7.93 1.49 27.76
CA ALA A 20 -7.98 2.00 29.12
C ALA A 20 -9.44 2.10 29.64
N ALA A 21 -10.36 2.64 28.84
CA ALA A 21 -11.78 2.73 29.19
C ALA A 21 -12.43 1.36 29.42
N TYR A 22 -12.11 0.36 28.57
CA TYR A 22 -12.61 -1.01 28.74
C TYR A 22 -12.16 -1.64 30.07
N PHE A 23 -10.85 -1.61 30.35
CA PHE A 23 -10.31 -2.22 31.57
C PHE A 23 -10.72 -1.47 32.84
N LYS A 24 -10.99 -0.16 32.76
CA LYS A 24 -11.51 0.63 33.89
C LYS A 24 -12.90 0.15 34.35
N LYS A 25 -13.72 -0.41 33.45
CA LYS A 25 -15.05 -0.93 33.80
C LYS A 25 -14.99 -2.27 34.56
N GLY A 26 -14.06 -3.14 34.19
CA GLY A 26 -13.93 -4.49 34.77
C GLY A 26 -13.01 -4.57 35.99
N LEU A 27 -12.06 -3.65 36.13
CA LEU A 27 -11.20 -3.57 37.30
C LEU A 27 -11.98 -2.89 38.44
N SER A 28 -12.32 -3.66 39.47
CA SER A 28 -13.03 -3.20 40.68
C SER A 28 -12.28 -2.13 41.50
N SER A 29 -11.15 -1.63 41.01
CA SER A 29 -10.37 -0.56 41.64
C SER A 29 -10.65 0.77 40.96
N THR A 30 -10.94 1.80 41.75
CA THR A 30 -11.05 3.22 41.37
C THR A 30 -9.74 3.83 40.81
N LYS A 31 -8.74 3.01 40.53
CA LYS A 31 -7.37 3.42 40.19
C LYS A 31 -7.32 3.78 38.70
N SER A 32 -6.76 4.95 38.40
CA SER A 32 -6.46 5.36 37.02
C SER A 32 -5.48 4.36 36.39
N ILE A 33 -5.76 3.94 35.15
CA ILE A 33 -4.89 3.04 34.40
C ILE A 33 -3.76 3.90 33.80
N PRO A 34 -2.49 3.64 34.16
CA PRO A 34 -1.38 4.41 33.62
C PRO A 34 -1.23 4.15 32.13
N MET A 35 -1.17 5.22 31.34
CA MET A 35 -0.88 5.19 29.92
C MET A 35 0.49 5.82 29.70
N ILE A 36 1.34 5.14 28.91
CA ILE A 36 2.66 5.62 28.55
C ILE A 36 2.69 5.76 27.03
N THR A 37 2.88 6.98 26.55
CA THR A 37 3.08 7.27 25.13
C THR A 37 4.58 7.31 24.85
N ILE A 38 5.02 6.54 23.87
CA ILE A 38 6.39 6.59 23.37
C ILE A 38 6.33 7.37 22.06
N GLU A 39 6.88 8.59 22.07
CA GLU A 39 6.99 9.40 20.86
C GLU A 39 7.84 8.65 19.82
N GLY A 40 7.27 8.48 18.63
CA GLY A 40 7.96 7.81 17.53
C GLY A 40 9.18 8.59 17.05
N ARG A 41 10.21 7.87 16.61
CA ARG A 41 11.28 8.43 15.79
C ARG A 41 11.10 7.89 14.38
N ALA A 42 10.35 8.62 13.56
CA ALA A 42 10.25 8.33 12.14
C ALA A 42 11.20 9.26 11.38
N PHE A 43 11.94 8.71 10.42
CA PHE A 43 12.57 9.50 9.37
C PHE A 43 11.48 9.96 8.39
N PRO A 44 11.67 11.09 7.67
CA PRO A 44 10.72 11.50 6.65
C PRO A 44 10.56 10.39 5.60
N VAL A 45 9.31 10.07 5.26
CA VAL A 45 8.96 9.08 4.24
C VAL A 45 8.25 9.82 3.11
N GLU A 46 8.81 9.72 1.90
CA GLU A 46 8.14 10.19 0.69
C GLU A 46 7.03 9.21 0.32
N LEU A 47 5.83 9.73 0.10
CA LEU A 47 4.68 8.95 -0.34
C LEU A 47 4.54 9.12 -1.85
N LYS A 48 4.38 7.99 -2.54
CA LYS A 48 4.11 7.91 -3.97
C LYS A 48 2.88 7.07 -4.22
N TYR A 49 2.14 7.43 -5.25
CA TYR A 49 0.91 6.77 -5.63
C TYR A 49 1.06 6.04 -6.98
N LEU A 50 -0.03 5.49 -7.49
CA LEU A 50 0.01 4.68 -8.71
C LEU A 50 0.35 5.53 -9.94
N GLU A 51 -0.13 6.77 -9.93
CA GLU A 51 0.16 7.83 -10.88
C GLU A 51 1.65 8.19 -10.95
N ASP A 52 2.42 8.02 -9.86
CA ASP A 52 3.88 8.17 -9.90
C ASP A 52 4.56 6.90 -10.42
N ALA A 53 4.04 5.73 -10.03
CA ALA A 53 4.66 4.44 -10.33
C ALA A 53 4.57 4.05 -11.81
N VAL A 54 3.44 4.33 -12.48
CA VAL A 54 3.23 3.98 -13.89
C VAL A 54 4.24 4.69 -14.82
N PRO A 55 4.44 6.02 -14.72
CA PRO A 55 5.49 6.72 -15.46
C PRO A 55 6.90 6.29 -15.05
N GLU A 56 7.18 6.14 -13.75
CA GLU A 56 8.51 5.76 -13.24
C GLU A 56 9.00 4.39 -13.75
N THR A 57 8.06 3.50 -14.08
CA THR A 57 8.34 2.15 -14.58
C THR A 57 8.13 1.98 -16.07
N GLU A 58 7.68 3.03 -16.76
CA GLU A 58 7.19 2.97 -18.15
C GLU A 58 6.23 1.78 -18.37
N TYR A 59 5.42 1.47 -17.36
CA TYR A 59 4.52 0.33 -17.42
C TYR A 59 3.40 0.59 -18.44
N ARG A 60 3.11 -0.42 -19.27
CA ARG A 60 2.06 -0.37 -20.29
C ARG A 60 1.18 -1.59 -20.14
N LEU A 61 -0.10 -1.34 -19.96
CA LEU A 61 -1.09 -2.40 -19.89
C LEU A 61 -1.32 -2.98 -21.28
N THR A 62 -1.19 -4.30 -21.42
CA THR A 62 -1.50 -4.99 -22.68
C THR A 62 -2.99 -5.28 -22.78
N VAL A 63 -3.54 -5.27 -24.00
CA VAL A 63 -4.98 -5.45 -24.27
C VAL A 63 -5.53 -6.78 -23.73
N ASP A 64 -4.72 -7.83 -23.71
CA ASP A 64 -5.11 -9.15 -23.19
C ASP A 64 -4.56 -9.42 -21.77
N SER A 65 -4.16 -8.37 -21.06
CA SER A 65 -3.64 -8.52 -19.70
C SER A 65 -4.73 -8.97 -18.74
N ARG A 66 -4.39 -9.89 -17.83
CA ARG A 66 -5.22 -10.23 -16.67
C ARG A 66 -5.45 -9.04 -15.71
N TYR A 67 -4.64 -7.99 -15.82
CA TYR A 67 -4.75 -6.76 -15.02
C TYR A 67 -5.56 -5.68 -15.72
N MET A 68 -6.17 -5.97 -16.86
CA MET A 68 -7.09 -5.04 -17.52
C MET A 68 -8.51 -5.23 -16.98
N LYS A 69 -9.19 -4.11 -16.69
CA LYS A 69 -10.62 -4.10 -16.34
C LYS A 69 -11.39 -4.84 -17.42
N LYS A 70 -12.06 -5.92 -17.04
CA LYS A 70 -12.94 -6.62 -17.99
C LYS A 70 -14.19 -5.77 -18.17
N VAL A 71 -14.31 -5.14 -19.35
CA VAL A 71 -15.56 -4.51 -19.76
C VAL A 71 -16.59 -5.62 -19.95
N ASN A 72 -17.26 -6.00 -18.86
CA ASN A 72 -18.42 -6.87 -18.96
C ASN A 72 -19.45 -6.11 -19.78
N ALA A 73 -19.74 -6.59 -20.99
CA ALA A 73 -20.79 -6.08 -21.86
C ALA A 73 -22.19 -6.40 -21.29
N LYS A 74 -22.44 -6.05 -20.03
CA LYS A 74 -23.79 -5.96 -19.46
C LYS A 74 -24.21 -4.51 -19.51
N LYS A 75 -24.95 -4.17 -20.58
CA LYS A 75 -25.97 -3.10 -20.50
C LYS A 75 -26.89 -3.44 -19.34
N GLY A 76 -26.74 -2.75 -18.23
CA GLY A 76 -27.64 -2.75 -17.10
C GLY A 76 -27.46 -1.40 -16.43
N ASP A 77 -28.56 -0.65 -16.39
CA ASP A 77 -28.71 0.67 -15.77
C ASP A 77 -28.05 0.78 -14.39
N ASP A 78 -27.72 2.03 -14.06
CA ASP A 78 -27.64 2.63 -12.72
C ASP A 78 -26.25 2.96 -12.15
N ASP A 79 -26.16 4.23 -11.73
CA ASP A 79 -25.13 4.94 -10.98
C ASP A 79 -23.77 5.18 -11.63
N THR A 80 -23.78 6.18 -12.53
CA THR A 80 -22.64 7.08 -12.71
C THR A 80 -22.42 7.86 -11.42
N ASP A 81 -21.76 7.24 -10.43
CA ASP A 81 -21.07 8.01 -9.40
C ASP A 81 -19.85 8.63 -10.09
N GLY A 82 -20.11 9.78 -10.73
CA GLY A 82 -19.08 10.63 -11.28
C GLY A 82 -18.21 11.05 -10.11
N SER A 83 -17.12 10.31 -9.90
CA SER A 83 -16.06 10.68 -9.00
C SER A 83 -15.60 12.07 -9.44
N SER A 84 -16.11 13.09 -8.76
CA SER A 84 -15.54 14.43 -8.78
C SER A 84 -14.15 14.27 -8.20
N PHE A 85 -13.20 13.98 -9.09
CA PHE A 85 -11.77 14.04 -8.79
C PHE A 85 -11.56 15.47 -8.29
N GLY A 86 -11.34 15.61 -6.98
CA GLY A 86 -11.24 16.93 -6.36
C GLY A 86 -10.14 17.74 -7.03
N ASN A 87 -10.30 19.07 -7.05
CA ASN A 87 -9.43 20.06 -7.71
C ASN A 87 -7.92 19.98 -7.37
N GLY A 88 -7.47 19.04 -6.52
CA GLY A 88 -6.06 18.75 -6.28
C GLY A 88 -5.43 17.75 -7.26
N LEU A 89 -6.23 16.93 -7.93
CA LEU A 89 -5.75 15.91 -8.88
C LEU A 89 -5.40 16.49 -10.26
N GLU A 90 -5.96 17.65 -10.64
CA GLU A 90 -5.68 18.26 -11.95
C GLU A 90 -4.19 18.61 -12.13
N ASP A 91 -3.52 19.06 -11.06
CA ASP A 91 -2.09 19.36 -11.08
C ASP A 91 -1.23 18.08 -11.19
N GLU A 92 -1.64 16.96 -10.58
CA GLU A 92 -0.95 15.66 -10.69
C GLU A 92 -1.16 15.02 -12.07
N LEU A 93 -2.39 15.07 -12.60
CA LEU A 93 -2.70 14.57 -13.94
C LEU A 93 -1.96 15.33 -15.04
N SER A 94 -1.64 16.61 -14.83
CA SER A 94 -0.88 17.41 -15.80
C SER A 94 0.52 16.86 -16.11
N ARG A 95 1.10 16.08 -15.18
CA ARG A 95 2.42 15.47 -15.32
C ARG A 95 2.39 14.14 -16.06
N LEU A 96 1.22 13.55 -16.23
CA LEU A 96 1.02 12.25 -16.85
C LEU A 96 0.88 12.38 -18.36
N THR A 97 1.46 11.42 -19.09
CA THR A 97 1.20 11.34 -20.53
C THR A 97 -0.19 10.73 -20.78
N LEU A 98 -0.76 10.98 -21.96
CA LEU A 98 -2.03 10.36 -22.38
C LEU A 98 -2.01 8.82 -22.24
N LYS A 99 -0.85 8.19 -22.44
CA LYS A 99 -0.68 6.74 -22.32
C LYS A 99 -0.66 6.26 -20.87
N ASP A 100 -0.15 7.09 -19.95
CA ASP A 100 -0.15 6.77 -18.52
C ASP A 100 -1.57 6.86 -17.99
N LEU A 101 -2.32 7.90 -18.40
CA LEU A 101 -3.76 8.04 -18.09
C LEU A 101 -4.57 6.85 -18.61
N GLU A 102 -4.37 6.45 -19.87
CA GLU A 102 -5.03 5.28 -20.47
C GLU A 102 -4.71 4.00 -19.69
N THR A 103 -3.46 3.84 -19.25
CA THR A 103 -3.04 2.69 -18.44
C THR A 103 -3.73 2.69 -17.09
N LEU A 104 -3.76 3.83 -16.38
CA LEU A 104 -4.38 3.97 -15.07
C LEU A 104 -5.89 3.73 -15.11
N GLU A 105 -6.58 4.27 -16.12
CA GLU A 105 -8.03 4.14 -16.28
C GLU A 105 -8.45 2.68 -16.47
N ASN A 106 -7.65 1.91 -17.21
CA ASN A 106 -7.95 0.54 -17.58
C ASN A 106 -7.39 -0.53 -16.63
N LEU A 107 -6.67 -0.15 -15.57
CA LEU A 107 -6.09 -1.10 -14.60
C LEU A 107 -7.13 -1.69 -13.64
N GLU A 108 -7.19 -3.01 -13.54
CA GLU A 108 -8.07 -3.72 -12.60
C GLU A 108 -7.64 -3.48 -11.14
N GLU A 109 -8.51 -2.86 -10.34
CA GLU A 109 -8.21 -2.44 -8.97
C GLU A 109 -8.31 -3.59 -7.96
N PHE A 110 -9.05 -4.65 -8.28
CA PHE A 110 -9.25 -5.80 -7.39
C PHE A 110 -8.20 -6.90 -7.57
N CYS A 111 -7.22 -6.71 -8.46
CA CYS A 111 -6.16 -7.68 -8.72
C CYS A 111 -4.78 -7.05 -8.50
N VAL A 112 -3.92 -7.74 -7.75
CA VAL A 112 -2.54 -7.30 -7.56
C VAL A 112 -1.75 -7.46 -8.85
N ASN A 113 -1.25 -6.35 -9.40
CA ASN A 113 -0.46 -6.35 -10.62
C ASN A 113 1.00 -6.72 -10.35
N ALA A 114 1.32 -8.02 -10.46
CA ALA A 114 2.68 -8.51 -10.23
C ALA A 114 3.69 -8.02 -11.29
N ASP A 115 3.24 -7.71 -12.51
CA ASP A 115 4.10 -7.19 -13.59
C ASP A 115 4.57 -5.76 -13.28
N LEU A 116 3.66 -4.93 -12.77
CA LEU A 116 3.99 -3.58 -12.33
C LEU A 116 4.93 -3.60 -11.12
N ILE A 117 4.66 -4.48 -10.13
CA ILE A 117 5.53 -4.64 -8.96
C ILE A 117 6.95 -5.04 -9.37
N GLU A 118 7.08 -6.02 -10.28
CA GLU A 118 8.37 -6.45 -10.81
C GLU A 118 9.15 -5.27 -11.42
N LYS A 119 8.53 -4.50 -12.32
CA LYS A 119 9.17 -3.33 -12.92
C LYS A 119 9.52 -2.25 -11.90
N LEU A 120 8.67 -2.03 -10.89
CA LEU A 120 8.91 -1.04 -9.85
C LEU A 120 10.12 -1.40 -8.99
N VAL A 121 10.22 -2.67 -8.58
CA VAL A 121 11.38 -3.16 -7.83
C VAL A 121 12.66 -2.98 -8.65
N VAL A 122 12.64 -3.33 -9.94
CA VAL A 122 13.78 -3.15 -10.84
C VAL A 122 14.16 -1.68 -11.01
N SER A 123 13.18 -0.78 -11.14
CA SER A 123 13.41 0.67 -11.27
C SER A 123 14.05 1.26 -10.00
N ILE A 124 13.53 0.88 -8.82
CA ILE A 124 14.07 1.30 -7.52
C ILE A 124 15.50 0.79 -7.34
N ASP A 125 15.75 -0.50 -7.56
CA ASP A 125 17.08 -1.10 -7.42
C ASP A 125 18.08 -0.45 -8.37
N SER A 126 17.72 -0.28 -9.64
CA SER A 126 18.56 0.37 -10.66
C SER A 126 18.87 1.84 -10.37
N ARG A 127 17.95 2.56 -9.71
CA ARG A 127 18.14 3.95 -9.31
C ARG A 127 19.06 4.06 -8.10
N GLU A 128 18.81 3.27 -7.05
CA GLU A 128 19.54 3.37 -5.79
C GLU A 128 20.93 2.71 -5.85
N CYS A 129 21.15 1.69 -6.69
CA CYS A 129 22.48 1.10 -6.91
C CYS A 129 23.50 2.09 -7.49
N LYS A 130 23.07 3.21 -8.08
CA LYS A 130 23.97 4.28 -8.56
C LYS A 130 24.47 5.17 -7.43
N ASN A 131 23.82 5.13 -6.27
CA ASN A 131 24.19 5.87 -5.07
C ASN A 131 24.93 4.91 -4.13
N ASP A 132 26.25 4.80 -4.33
CA ASP A 132 27.17 3.81 -3.74
C ASP A 132 27.13 3.70 -2.18
N ASP A 133 26.50 4.67 -1.50
CA ASP A 133 26.38 4.73 -0.04
C ASP A 133 25.03 4.23 0.51
N ARG A 134 24.07 3.80 -0.33
CA ARG A 134 22.71 3.43 0.10
C ARG A 134 22.42 1.94 -0.09
N ASN A 135 22.78 1.14 0.90
CA ASN A 135 22.30 -0.23 1.00
C ASN A 135 20.87 -0.24 1.59
N GLY A 136 19.86 -0.29 0.72
CA GLY A 136 18.44 -0.31 1.08
C GLY A 136 17.84 -1.72 1.07
N ALA A 137 16.70 -1.90 1.73
CA ALA A 137 15.88 -3.10 1.62
C ALA A 137 14.47 -2.71 1.14
N ILE A 138 13.87 -3.55 0.29
CA ILE A 138 12.52 -3.36 -0.23
C ILE A 138 11.58 -4.33 0.51
N LEU A 139 10.52 -3.80 1.12
CA LEU A 139 9.45 -4.56 1.75
C LEU A 139 8.16 -4.38 0.96
N ILE A 140 7.61 -5.50 0.45
CA ILE A 140 6.38 -5.51 -0.36
C ILE A 140 5.28 -6.18 0.47
N PHE A 141 4.16 -5.49 0.66
CA PHE A 141 2.98 -6.04 1.32
C PHE A 141 2.03 -6.62 0.28
N LEU A 142 1.67 -7.90 0.44
CA LEU A 142 0.80 -8.65 -0.45
C LEU A 142 -0.30 -9.36 0.36
N PRO A 143 -1.51 -9.56 -0.20
CA PRO A 143 -2.66 -10.04 0.56
C PRO A 143 -2.57 -11.52 0.95
N GLY A 144 -1.92 -12.36 0.14
CA GLY A 144 -1.84 -13.79 0.38
C GLY A 144 -0.60 -14.48 -0.18
N VAL A 145 -0.45 -15.76 0.19
CA VAL A 145 0.71 -16.60 -0.22
C VAL A 145 0.75 -16.83 -1.74
N GLY A 146 -0.41 -16.84 -2.41
CA GLY A 146 -0.49 -16.94 -3.87
C GLY A 146 0.23 -15.77 -4.54
N ASP A 147 -0.12 -14.54 -4.19
CA ASP A 147 0.48 -13.32 -4.72
C ASP A 147 1.97 -13.23 -4.36
N ILE A 148 2.34 -13.61 -3.13
CA ILE A 148 3.75 -13.67 -2.68
C ILE A 148 4.54 -14.61 -3.58
N SER A 149 4.00 -15.79 -3.87
CA SER A 149 4.68 -16.79 -4.68
C SER A 149 4.83 -16.33 -6.14
N GLU A 150 3.81 -15.67 -6.67
CA GLU A 150 3.82 -15.11 -8.03
C GLU A 150 4.86 -14.00 -8.17
N VAL A 151 4.84 -12.99 -7.30
CA VAL A 151 5.81 -11.88 -7.31
C VAL A 151 7.22 -12.43 -7.11
N ARG A 152 7.40 -13.38 -6.19
CA ARG A 152 8.70 -14.04 -5.96
C ARG A 152 9.22 -14.73 -7.23
N PHE A 153 8.38 -15.49 -7.94
CA PHE A 153 8.79 -16.20 -9.15
C PHE A 153 9.23 -15.24 -10.26
N LYS A 154 8.50 -14.13 -10.42
CA LYS A 154 8.87 -13.05 -11.35
C LYS A 154 10.22 -12.44 -11.03
N LEU A 155 10.40 -11.97 -9.79
CA LEU A 155 11.65 -11.35 -9.34
C LEU A 155 12.86 -12.32 -9.42
N GLN A 156 12.65 -13.61 -9.14
CA GLN A 156 13.70 -14.62 -9.29
C GLN A 156 14.13 -14.85 -10.74
N SER A 157 13.19 -14.72 -11.69
CA SER A 157 13.49 -14.84 -13.10
C SER A 157 14.39 -13.69 -13.58
N TYR A 158 14.21 -12.50 -13.02
CA TYR A 158 15.00 -11.31 -13.34
C TYR A 158 16.45 -11.39 -12.83
N ARG A 159 16.68 -12.04 -11.68
CA ARG A 159 18.04 -12.20 -11.09
C ARG A 159 18.98 -13.11 -11.92
N ASN A 160 18.45 -13.87 -12.87
CA ASN A 160 19.22 -14.80 -13.71
C ASN A 160 19.60 -14.23 -15.09
N LEU A 161 19.36 -12.94 -15.32
CA LEU A 161 19.84 -12.16 -16.48
C LEU A 161 20.98 -11.25 -16.05
#